data_AF-A0A2T2X4C0-F1
#
_entry.id   AF-A0A2T2X4C0-F1
#
_cell.length_a   1.000
_cell.length_b   1.000
_cell.length_c   1.000
_cell.angle_alpha   90.00
_cell.angle_beta   90.00
_cell.angle_gamma   90.00
#
_symmetry.space_group_name_H-M   'P 1'
#
loop_
_entity.id
_entity.type
_entity.pdbx_description
1 polymer ?
#
loop_
_entity_poly.entity_id
_entity_poly.type
_entity_poly.pdbx_seq_one_letter_code
_entity_poly.pdbx_strand_id
1 'polypeptide(L)'
;MSQSTQAQEEPRSTDSLVKIQRLRLSLAFFALLDVAAHLFAGPSSSKIISYWIDIETASYGLIAVIYLLGLRQFYSPPLWFTAYNMFMYFLSGFISLPFGINPHPLTGHIEFAHYSFGRGFSLIAWVYLLLVGWWMLKHDRGSKLNELLRTS
;
A
#
# COMPACT_ATOMS: atom_id res chain seq x y z
N MET A 1 4.11 -27.98 -40.26
CA MET A 1 4.53 -26.60 -39.93
C MET A 1 3.34 -25.89 -39.30
N SER A 2 3.30 -25.81 -37.97
CA SER A 2 2.22 -25.17 -37.23
C SER A 2 2.54 -23.68 -37.09
N GLN A 3 1.70 -22.82 -37.67
CA GLN A 3 1.81 -21.38 -37.52
C GLN A 3 1.47 -21.02 -36.08
N SER A 4 2.46 -20.53 -35.35
CA SER A 4 2.28 -19.92 -34.03
C SER A 4 1.36 -18.71 -34.17
N THR A 5 0.20 -18.78 -33.53
CA THR A 5 -0.69 -17.64 -33.31
C THR A 5 0.07 -16.59 -32.48
N GLN A 6 0.79 -15.69 -33.14
CA GLN A 6 1.24 -14.46 -32.52
C GLN A 6 -0.01 -13.63 -32.24
N ALA A 7 -0.47 -13.66 -30.99
CA ALA A 7 -1.43 -12.70 -30.50
C ALA A 7 -0.82 -11.30 -30.69
N GLN A 8 -1.26 -10.60 -31.73
CA GLN A 8 -0.95 -9.20 -31.94
C GLN A 8 -1.53 -8.42 -30.75
N GLU A 9 -0.67 -7.97 -29.84
CA GLU A 9 -1.07 -6.96 -28.86
C GLU A 9 -1.40 -5.67 -29.62
N GLU A 10 -2.67 -5.32 -29.71
CA GLU A 10 -3.09 -4.03 -30.25
C GLU A 10 -2.30 -2.90 -29.56
N PRO A 11 -1.74 -1.94 -30.32
CA PRO A 11 -1.02 -0.81 -29.76
C PRO A 11 -1.98 0.01 -28.89
N ARG A 12 -1.72 0.03 -27.58
CA ARG A 12 -2.51 0.81 -26.62
C ARG A 12 -2.51 2.28 -27.03
N SER A 13 -3.67 2.93 -26.98
CA SER A 13 -3.74 4.38 -27.15
C SER A 13 -2.85 5.07 -26.12
N THR A 14 -2.10 6.08 -26.54
CA THR A 14 -1.18 6.86 -25.69
C THR A 14 -1.86 7.34 -24.41
N ASP A 15 -3.13 7.73 -24.52
CA ASP A 15 -3.95 8.19 -23.39
C ASP A 15 -4.13 7.11 -22.31
N SER A 16 -4.31 5.85 -22.71
CA SER A 16 -4.44 4.73 -21.77
C SER A 16 -3.15 4.49 -20.98
N LEU A 17 -1.99 4.66 -21.63
CA LEU A 17 -0.68 4.51 -20.98
C LEU A 17 -0.41 5.64 -19.98
N VAL A 18 -0.69 6.88 -20.38
CA VAL A 18 -0.56 8.05 -19.49
C VAL A 18 -1.47 7.91 -18.27
N LYS A 19 -2.70 7.42 -18.45
CA LYS A 19 -3.63 7.17 -17.33
C LYS A 19 -3.07 6.16 -16.33
N ILE A 20 -2.52 5.04 -16.80
CA ILE A 20 -1.92 4.01 -15.94
C ILE A 20 -0.70 4.56 -15.20
N GLN A 21 0.16 5.33 -15.87
CA GLN A 21 1.32 5.96 -15.23
C GLN A 21 0.91 6.95 -14.12
N ARG A 22 -0.14 7.75 -14.36
CA ARG A 22 -0.70 8.64 -13.33
C ARG A 22 -1.27 7.86 -12.16
N LEU A 23 -1.94 6.73 -12.40
CA LEU A 23 -2.45 5.87 -11.34
C LEU A 23 -1.32 5.24 -10.52
N ARG A 24 -0.26 4.76 -11.16
CA ARG A 24 0.96 4.29 -10.46
C ARG A 24 1.56 5.37 -9.57
N LEU A 25 1.72 6.58 -10.11
CA LEU A 25 2.24 7.72 -9.35
C LEU A 25 1.32 8.06 -8.18
N SER A 26 0.00 8.03 -8.37
CA SER A 26 -0.97 8.27 -7.29
C SER A 26 -0.87 7.21 -6.19
N LEU A 27 -0.73 5.93 -6.54
CA LEU A 27 -0.55 4.86 -5.56
C LEU A 27 0.75 5.02 -4.77
N ALA A 28 1.84 5.37 -5.46
CA ALA A 28 3.10 5.67 -4.79
C ALA A 28 2.98 6.90 -3.87
N PHE A 29 2.30 7.95 -4.32
CA PHE A 29 2.04 9.14 -3.51
C PHE A 29 1.27 8.79 -2.23
N PHE A 30 0.20 8.00 -2.32
CA PHE A 30 -0.57 7.61 -1.13
C PHE A 30 0.21 6.67 -0.20
N ALA A 31 1.07 5.80 -0.73
CA ALA A 31 1.99 5.03 0.10
C ALA A 31 3.02 5.92 0.83
N LEU A 32 3.55 6.95 0.17
CA LEU A 32 4.45 7.92 0.82
C LEU A 32 3.72 8.87 1.77
N LEU A 33 2.44 9.16 1.52
CA LEU A 33 1.59 9.92 2.43
C LEU A 33 1.42 9.17 3.75
N ASP A 34 1.28 7.84 3.69
CA ASP A 34 1.23 6.98 4.88
C ASP A 34 2.56 7.00 5.65
N VAL A 35 3.69 6.90 4.95
CA VAL A 35 5.03 7.09 5.55
C VAL A 35 5.14 8.44 6.25
N ALA A 36 4.72 9.53 5.59
CA ALA A 36 4.76 10.85 6.19
C ALA A 36 3.87 10.93 7.44
N ALA A 37 2.66 10.39 7.38
CA ALA A 37 1.76 10.29 8.52
C ALA A 37 2.42 9.60 9.74
N HIS A 38 3.21 8.55 9.50
CA HIS A 38 3.96 7.86 10.55
C HIS A 38 5.10 8.70 11.13
N LEU A 39 5.86 9.42 10.29
CA LEU A 39 6.94 10.29 10.75
C LEU A 39 6.45 11.46 11.61
N PHE A 40 5.23 11.93 11.37
CA PHE A 40 4.61 13.02 12.14
C PHE A 40 3.72 12.54 13.30
N ALA A 41 3.57 11.22 13.49
CA ALA A 41 2.94 10.65 14.68
C ALA A 41 3.90 10.78 15.88
N GLY A 42 3.50 11.52 16.92
CA GLY A 42 4.39 11.90 18.03
C GLY A 42 5.06 10.71 18.76
N PRO A 43 6.27 10.92 19.33
CA PRO A 43 7.14 9.85 19.87
C PRO A 43 6.70 9.29 21.24
N SER A 44 5.48 9.53 21.68
CA SER A 44 5.01 9.14 23.03
C SER A 44 4.54 7.68 23.14
N SER A 45 4.83 6.85 22.14
CA SER A 45 4.39 5.45 22.10
C SER A 45 5.42 4.51 22.77
N SER A 46 4.95 3.37 23.28
CA SER A 46 5.82 2.33 23.87
C SER A 46 6.82 1.79 22.83
N LYS A 47 7.97 1.25 23.26
CA LYS A 47 9.00 0.70 22.35
C LYS A 47 8.46 -0.28 21.31
N ILE A 48 7.42 -1.05 21.67
CA ILE A 48 6.81 -2.04 20.77
C ILE A 48 5.98 -1.36 19.67
N ILE A 49 5.25 -0.29 20.01
CA ILE A 49 4.50 0.52 19.03
C ILE A 49 5.47 1.20 18.05
N SER A 50 6.64 1.65 18.54
CA SER A 50 7.70 2.20 17.69
C SER A 50 8.20 1.20 16.64
N TYR A 51 8.48 -0.05 17.03
CA TYR A 51 8.89 -1.09 16.07
C TYR A 51 7.83 -1.37 15.00
N TRP A 52 6.55 -1.34 15.38
CA TRP A 52 5.46 -1.53 14.43
C TRP A 52 5.39 -0.40 13.40
N ILE A 53 5.52 0.85 13.87
CA ILE A 53 5.55 2.02 12.99
C ILE A 53 6.76 1.97 12.04
N ASP A 54 7.94 1.53 12.51
CA ASP A 54 9.12 1.40 11.66
C ASP A 54 8.89 0.37 10.54
N ILE A 55 8.25 -0.77 10.86
CA ILE A 55 7.89 -1.80 9.88
C ILE A 55 6.84 -1.28 8.89
N GLU A 56 5.80 -0.60 9.35
CA GLU A 56 4.78 0.04 8.49
C GLU A 56 5.48 1.02 7.52
N THR A 57 6.31 1.92 8.06
CA THR A 57 7.04 2.92 7.29
C THR A 57 7.94 2.30 6.22
N ALA A 58 8.75 1.30 6.59
CA ALA A 58 9.62 0.62 5.65
C ALA A 58 8.83 -0.11 4.55
N SER A 59 7.73 -0.76 4.94
CA SER A 59 6.86 -1.51 4.01
C SER A 59 6.18 -0.58 3.02
N TYR A 60 5.61 0.54 3.46
CA TYR A 60 4.97 1.51 2.57
C TYR A 60 5.98 2.26 1.68
N GLY A 61 7.21 2.47 2.15
CA GLY A 61 8.32 2.89 1.30
C GLY A 61 8.58 1.90 0.15
N LEU A 62 8.63 0.60 0.44
CA LEU A 62 8.79 -0.45 -0.58
C LEU A 62 7.58 -0.52 -1.53
N ILE A 63 6.37 -0.40 -1.00
CA ILE A 63 5.12 -0.37 -1.79
C ILE A 63 5.15 0.79 -2.79
N ALA A 64 5.63 1.97 -2.38
CA ALA A 64 5.77 3.12 -3.27
C ALA A 64 6.71 2.79 -4.45
N VAL A 65 7.85 2.16 -4.16
CA VAL A 65 8.82 1.72 -5.19
C VAL A 65 8.18 0.72 -6.17
N ILE A 66 7.46 -0.28 -5.66
CA ILE A 66 6.75 -1.29 -6.48
C ILE A 66 5.81 -0.61 -7.48
N TYR A 67 5.00 0.36 -7.03
CA TYR A 67 4.06 1.05 -7.90
C TYR A 67 4.76 2.00 -8.88
N LEU A 68 5.75 2.79 -8.45
CA LEU A 68 6.53 3.68 -9.33
C LEU A 68 7.19 2.91 -10.48
N LEU A 69 7.85 1.80 -10.15
CA LEU A 69 8.53 0.96 -11.12
C LEU A 69 7.56 0.10 -11.95
N GLY A 70 6.27 0.06 -11.59
CA GLY A 70 5.27 -0.71 -12.30
C GLY A 70 5.48 -2.22 -12.18
N LEU A 71 5.96 -2.71 -11.03
CA LEU A 71 6.30 -4.13 -10.83
C LEU A 71 5.05 -4.97 -10.56
N ARG A 72 4.24 -5.20 -11.60
CA ARG A 72 2.93 -5.87 -11.53
C ARG A 72 2.95 -7.19 -10.76
N GLN A 73 4.01 -8.00 -10.92
CA GLN A 73 4.09 -9.29 -10.22
C GLN A 73 4.09 -9.16 -8.70
N PHE A 74 4.47 -7.98 -8.19
CA PHE A 74 4.49 -7.65 -6.78
C PHE A 74 3.33 -6.73 -6.38
N TYR A 75 2.24 -6.61 -7.16
CA TYR A 75 1.09 -5.79 -6.76
C TYR A 75 0.20 -6.44 -5.69
N SER A 76 0.22 -7.78 -5.60
CA SER A 76 -0.58 -8.50 -4.61
C SER A 76 -0.07 -8.35 -3.17
N PRO A 77 1.24 -8.47 -2.87
CA PRO A 77 1.75 -8.28 -1.51
C PRO A 77 1.39 -6.91 -0.88
N PRO A 78 1.55 -5.76 -1.57
CA PRO A 78 1.06 -4.46 -1.09
C PRO A 78 -0.40 -4.48 -0.64
N LEU A 79 -1.29 -5.08 -1.45
CA LEU A 79 -2.71 -5.14 -1.13
C LEU A 79 -2.99 -5.98 0.10
N TRP A 80 -2.35 -7.14 0.22
CA TRP A 80 -2.51 -7.98 1.41
C TRP A 80 -1.98 -7.31 2.67
N PHE A 81 -0.82 -6.65 2.58
CA PHE A 81 -0.25 -5.91 3.69
C PHE A 81 -1.14 -4.75 4.13
N THR A 82 -1.63 -3.94 3.19
CA THR A 82 -2.55 -2.84 3.48
C THR A 82 -3.88 -3.34 4.04
N ALA A 83 -4.43 -4.43 3.51
CA ALA A 83 -5.66 -5.03 4.03
C ALA A 83 -5.47 -5.55 5.46
N TYR A 84 -4.34 -6.19 5.73
CA TYR A 84 -3.96 -6.65 7.06
C TYR A 84 -3.80 -5.48 8.04
N ASN A 85 -3.10 -4.40 7.68
CA ASN A 85 -2.96 -3.22 8.54
C ASN A 85 -4.31 -2.56 8.84
N MET A 86 -5.17 -2.42 7.82
CA MET A 86 -6.50 -1.87 8.01
C MET A 86 -7.36 -2.78 8.90
N PHE A 87 -7.27 -4.10 8.74
CA PHE A 87 -7.95 -5.06 9.62
C PHE A 87 -7.44 -4.96 11.07
N MET A 88 -6.12 -4.96 11.27
CA MET A 88 -5.50 -4.83 12.59
C MET A 88 -5.86 -3.51 13.26
N TYR A 89 -5.93 -2.42 12.48
CA TYR A 89 -6.44 -1.13 12.94
C TYR A 89 -7.85 -1.26 13.50
N PHE A 90 -8.82 -1.80 12.74
CA PHE A 90 -10.19 -1.96 13.26
C PHE A 90 -10.27 -2.96 14.42
N LEU A 91 -9.60 -4.09 14.33
CA LEU A 91 -9.57 -5.11 15.38
C LEU A 91 -9.07 -4.54 16.71
N SER A 92 -8.08 -3.64 16.65
CA SER A 92 -7.46 -3.06 17.83
C SER A 92 -8.39 -2.24 18.71
N GLY A 93 -9.53 -1.73 18.24
CA GLY A 93 -10.49 -1.08 19.13
C GLY A 93 -11.77 -1.85 19.39
N PHE A 94 -11.79 -3.13 19.02
CA PHE A 94 -12.71 -4.09 19.62
C PHE A 94 -12.01 -4.91 20.72
N ILE A 95 -10.74 -5.26 20.52
CA ILE A 95 -9.96 -6.09 21.45
C ILE A 95 -8.60 -5.46 21.76
N SER A 96 -8.14 -5.64 23.01
CA SER A 96 -6.75 -5.34 23.32
C SER A 96 -5.86 -6.33 22.58
N LEU A 97 -5.04 -5.82 21.67
CA LEU A 97 -4.08 -6.66 20.97
C LEU A 97 -2.93 -7.01 21.92
N PRO A 98 -2.43 -8.25 21.87
CA PRO A 98 -1.23 -8.62 22.61
C PRO A 98 -0.05 -7.73 22.18
N PHE A 99 1.02 -7.73 22.98
CA PHE A 99 2.25 -6.96 22.72
C PHE A 99 2.16 -5.44 22.96
N GLY A 100 1.14 -4.93 23.65
CA GLY A 100 1.10 -3.52 24.07
C GLY A 100 0.84 -2.52 22.94
N ILE A 101 0.29 -3.01 21.81
CA ILE A 101 -0.12 -2.19 20.65
C ILE A 101 -1.39 -1.39 20.97
N ASN A 102 -2.30 -1.97 21.76
CA ASN A 102 -3.41 -1.24 22.35
C ASN A 102 -3.83 -1.86 23.71
N PRO A 103 -3.48 -1.24 24.86
CA PRO A 103 -3.86 -1.77 26.17
C PRO A 103 -5.36 -1.55 26.50
N HIS A 104 -6.04 -0.59 25.85
CA HIS A 104 -7.44 -0.24 26.16
C HIS A 104 -8.32 -0.18 24.89
N PRO A 105 -9.31 -1.08 24.74
CA PRO A 105 -10.01 -1.27 23.47
C PRO A 105 -10.98 -0.13 23.10
N LEU A 106 -11.55 0.60 24.07
CA LEU A 106 -12.63 1.58 23.78
C LEU A 106 -12.21 3.06 23.88
N THR A 107 -11.18 3.40 24.64
CA THR A 107 -10.55 4.73 24.60
C THR A 107 -9.60 4.87 23.41
N GLY A 108 -9.12 3.73 22.89
CA GLY A 108 -8.29 3.58 21.70
C GLY A 108 -8.80 4.38 20.52
N HIS A 109 -9.89 4.05 19.80
CA HIS A 109 -10.12 4.67 18.48
C HIS A 109 -10.30 6.19 18.44
N ILE A 110 -10.94 6.81 19.43
CA ILE A 110 -11.15 8.27 19.44
C ILE A 110 -9.86 8.97 19.89
N GLU A 111 -9.19 8.49 20.95
CA GLU A 111 -7.87 9.03 21.30
C GLU A 111 -6.87 8.71 20.20
N PHE A 112 -6.75 7.51 19.68
CA PHE A 112 -5.86 7.07 18.59
C PHE A 112 -6.13 7.75 17.24
N ALA A 113 -7.35 8.20 16.95
CA ALA A 113 -7.65 9.08 15.81
C ALA A 113 -7.23 10.55 16.07
N HIS A 114 -7.29 11.02 17.33
CA HIS A 114 -6.87 12.36 17.76
C HIS A 114 -5.39 12.47 18.18
N TYR A 115 -4.74 11.37 18.56
CA TYR A 115 -3.40 11.23 19.13
C TYR A 115 -2.33 11.18 18.04
N SER A 116 -2.75 10.94 16.79
CA SER A 116 -1.89 11.13 15.64
C SER A 116 -2.71 11.69 14.48
N PHE A 117 -2.50 12.97 14.21
CA PHE A 117 -2.87 13.63 12.96
C PHE A 117 -2.44 12.79 11.73
N GLY A 118 -1.46 11.88 11.86
CA GLY A 118 -1.04 10.94 10.83
C GLY A 118 -1.97 9.75 10.56
N ARG A 119 -2.58 9.11 11.57
CA ARG A 119 -3.33 7.85 11.37
C ARG A 119 -4.63 8.01 10.58
N GLY A 120 -5.27 9.17 10.63
CA GLY A 120 -6.42 9.48 9.77
C GLY A 120 -6.04 9.56 8.28
N PHE A 121 -4.87 10.12 7.97
CA PHE A 121 -4.31 10.10 6.62
C PHE A 121 -3.89 8.69 6.21
N SER A 122 -3.37 7.88 7.14
CA SER A 122 -3.10 6.46 6.90
C SER A 122 -4.36 5.71 6.47
N LEU A 123 -5.49 5.91 7.15
CA LEU A 123 -6.75 5.24 6.78
C LEU A 123 -7.19 5.62 5.35
N ILE A 124 -7.13 6.91 5.01
CA ILE A 124 -7.46 7.39 3.66
C ILE A 124 -6.50 6.77 2.63
N ALA A 125 -5.20 6.76 2.94
CA ALA A 125 -4.18 6.16 2.08
C ALA A 125 -4.42 4.67 1.88
N TRP A 126 -4.71 3.91 2.94
CA TRP A 126 -4.98 2.48 2.87
C TRP A 126 -6.23 2.16 2.05
N VAL A 127 -7.32 2.91 2.24
CA VAL A 127 -8.54 2.76 1.44
C VAL A 127 -8.25 3.02 -0.04
N TYR A 128 -7.52 4.10 -0.36
CA TYR A 128 -7.14 4.41 -1.74
C TYR A 128 -6.27 3.31 -2.36
N LEU A 129 -5.22 2.87 -1.64
CA LEU A 129 -4.32 1.80 -2.06
C LEU A 129 -5.07 0.50 -2.32
N LEU A 130 -6.03 0.13 -1.46
CA LEU A 130 -6.83 -1.07 -1.65
C LEU A 130 -7.73 -0.98 -2.89
N LEU A 131 -8.50 0.10 -3.03
CA LEU A 131 -9.44 0.23 -4.13
C LEU A 131 -8.73 0.35 -5.48
N VAL A 132 -7.77 1.28 -5.57
CA VAL A 132 -7.06 1.57 -6.82
C VAL A 132 -6.02 0.50 -7.11
N GLY A 133 -5.32 -0.03 -6.11
CA GLY A 133 -4.36 -1.12 -6.29
C GLY A 133 -5.04 -2.40 -6.73
N TRP A 134 -6.22 -2.73 -6.18
CA TRP A 134 -7.03 -3.86 -6.64
C TRP A 134 -7.48 -3.69 -8.09
N TRP A 135 -7.90 -2.47 -8.47
CA TRP A 135 -8.23 -2.18 -9.86
C TRP A 135 -7.00 -2.33 -10.78
N MET A 136 -5.84 -1.85 -10.34
CA MET A 136 -4.57 -1.95 -11.08
C MET A 136 -4.09 -3.39 -11.29
N LEU A 137 -4.35 -4.31 -10.35
CA LEU A 137 -4.09 -5.75 -10.56
C LEU A 137 -4.75 -6.28 -11.83
N LYS A 138 -5.93 -5.76 -12.20
CA LYS A 138 -6.65 -6.23 -13.38
C LYS A 138 -6.25 -5.48 -14.65
N HIS A 139 -5.91 -4.19 -14.55
CA HIS A 139 -5.80 -3.31 -15.72
C HIS A 139 -4.37 -2.96 -16.11
N ASP A 140 -3.42 -3.01 -15.17
CA ASP A 140 -2.06 -2.60 -15.46
C ASP A 140 -1.15 -3.78 -15.81
N ARG A 141 -0.82 -3.98 -17.09
CA ARG A 141 0.09 -5.05 -17.55
C ARG A 141 1.52 -5.00 -16.96
N GLY A 142 1.90 -3.93 -16.25
CA GLY A 142 3.22 -3.77 -15.66
C GLY A 142 4.18 -3.01 -16.58
N SER A 143 5.37 -2.69 -16.07
CA SER A 143 6.46 -2.09 -16.86
C SER A 143 7.30 -3.17 -17.54
N LYS A 144 8.12 -2.75 -18.52
CA LYS A 144 9.14 -3.62 -19.16
C LYS A 144 10.16 -4.20 -18.17
N LEU A 145 10.32 -3.60 -16.98
CA LEU A 145 11.17 -4.14 -15.93
C LEU A 145 10.68 -5.52 -15.44
N ASN A 146 9.37 -5.81 -15.52
CA ASN A 146 8.86 -7.13 -15.16
C ASN A 146 9.37 -8.24 -16.10
N GLU A 147 9.66 -7.93 -17.36
CA GLU A 147 10.24 -8.89 -18.30
C GLU A 147 11.67 -9.22 -17.89
N LEU A 148 12.47 -8.19 -17.56
CA LEU A 148 13.85 -8.36 -17.09
C LEU A 148 13.93 -9.21 -15.82
N LEU A 149 13.02 -8.99 -14.87
CA LEU A 149 12.95 -9.74 -13.60
C LEU A 149 12.44 -11.19 -13.75
N ARG A 150 11.89 -11.57 -14.91
CA ARG A 150 11.44 -12.94 -15.18
C ARG A 150 12.52 -13.80 -15.84
N THR A 151 13.49 -13.16 -16.50
CA THR A 151 14.61 -13.82 -17.18
C THR A 151 15.84 -14.04 -16.29
N SER A 152 15.84 -13.49 -15.08
CA SER A 152 16.82 -13.75 -14.01
C SER A 152 16.35 -14.86 -13.09
#